data_AF-A0A4V1VMH7-F1
#
_entry.id   AF-A0A4V1VMH7-F1
#
_cell.length_a   1.000
_cell.length_b   1.000
_cell.length_c   1.000
_cell.angle_alpha   90.00
_cell.angle_beta   90.00
_cell.angle_gamma   90.00
#
_symmetry.space_group_name_H-M   'P 1'
#
loop_
_entity.id
_entity.type
_entity.pdbx_description
1 polymer ?
#
loop_
_entity_poly.entity_id
_entity_poly.type
_entity_poly.pdbx_seq_one_letter_code
_entity_poly.pdbx_strand_id
1 'polypeptide(L)'
;MDATATATPFSTLIRVASHAQHTEAETSSFMSDLLGGRLGVDAYARYTEQLWFVYRALEGASEALRKDPVAGPFIQRELERTPELERDLAHLRGADWRTGLEPLPATAAYAARVEECARTWPGGFVAHHYTRYLGDLSGGQIIRDKAEKTWGFARKGDGVRFYVFEGIANPAAFKRSYRELLDQVAADDLEKQRIIDECKRAFDFNGAVFRELGAQFPLSA
;
A
#
# COMPACT_ATOMS: atom_id res chain seq x y z
N MET A 1 -28.65 31.84 14.66
CA MET A 1 -28.15 30.49 15.00
C MET A 1 -27.84 29.83 13.68
N ASP A 2 -26.66 30.12 13.13
CA ASP A 2 -26.19 29.44 11.92
C ASP A 2 -25.58 28.12 12.36
N ALA A 3 -26.33 27.04 12.14
CA ALA A 3 -25.79 25.70 12.18
C ALA A 3 -24.84 25.57 10.98
N THR A 4 -23.56 25.88 11.18
CA THR A 4 -22.50 25.42 10.28
C THR A 4 -22.57 23.91 10.25
N ALA A 5 -23.26 23.35 9.25
CA ALA A 5 -23.13 21.96 8.90
C ALA A 5 -21.64 21.71 8.72
N THR A 6 -21.02 20.96 9.63
CA THR A 6 -19.62 20.59 9.52
C THR A 6 -19.46 19.85 8.20
N ALA A 7 -18.75 20.47 7.25
CA ALA A 7 -18.42 19.83 5.99
C ALA A 7 -17.80 18.45 6.28
N THR A 8 -18.21 17.43 5.52
CA THR A 8 -17.73 16.06 5.74
C THR A 8 -16.19 16.05 5.64
N PRO A 9 -15.46 15.50 6.62
CA PRO A 9 -14.00 15.49 6.59
C PRO A 9 -13.47 14.80 5.34
N PHE A 10 -12.38 15.32 4.76
CA PHE A 10 -11.83 14.81 3.50
C PHE A 10 -11.42 13.34 3.61
N SER A 11 -10.85 12.94 4.75
CA SER A 11 -10.53 11.55 5.07
C SER A 11 -11.76 10.62 5.01
N THR A 12 -12.94 11.13 5.37
CA THR A 12 -14.21 10.39 5.26
C THR A 12 -14.65 10.29 3.80
N LEU A 13 -14.54 11.38 3.03
CA LEU A 13 -14.88 11.39 1.60
C LEU A 13 -14.03 10.39 0.81
N ILE A 14 -12.70 10.38 0.99
CA ILE A 14 -11.82 9.40 0.34
C ILE A 14 -12.25 7.98 0.69
N ARG A 15 -12.41 7.68 1.99
CA ARG A 15 -12.75 6.33 2.45
C ARG A 15 -14.07 5.82 1.86
N VAL A 16 -15.10 6.68 1.82
CA VAL A 16 -16.41 6.31 1.27
C VAL A 16 -16.31 6.13 -0.24
N ALA A 17 -15.67 7.07 -0.94
CA ALA A 17 -15.58 7.06 -2.40
C ALA A 17 -14.72 5.92 -2.96
N SER A 18 -13.71 5.45 -2.22
CA SER A 18 -12.84 4.35 -2.64
C SER A 18 -13.24 2.99 -2.08
N HIS A 19 -14.37 2.89 -1.38
CA HIS A 19 -14.76 1.66 -0.67
C HIS A 19 -15.03 0.47 -1.60
N ALA A 20 -15.64 0.73 -2.77
CA ALA A 20 -15.93 -0.31 -3.74
C ALA A 20 -14.64 -0.95 -4.30
N GLN A 21 -13.69 -0.12 -4.74
CA GLN A 21 -12.41 -0.60 -5.27
C GLN A 21 -11.55 -1.27 -4.20
N HIS A 22 -11.58 -0.75 -2.95
CA HIS A 22 -10.96 -1.43 -1.81
C HIS A 22 -11.52 -2.84 -1.63
N THR A 23 -12.84 -2.97 -1.62
CA THR A 23 -13.52 -4.26 -1.47
C THR A 23 -13.16 -5.20 -2.62
N GLU A 24 -13.20 -4.73 -3.87
CA GLU A 24 -12.82 -5.52 -5.04
C GLU A 24 -11.38 -6.05 -4.94
N ALA A 25 -10.44 -5.19 -4.56
CA ALA A 25 -9.04 -5.57 -4.40
C ALA A 25 -8.84 -6.63 -3.29
N GLU A 26 -9.49 -6.45 -2.13
CA GLU A 26 -9.44 -7.41 -1.02
C GLU A 26 -10.08 -8.77 -1.39
N THR A 27 -11.15 -8.76 -2.17
CA THR A 27 -11.85 -9.98 -2.62
C THR A 27 -11.28 -10.57 -3.91
N SER A 28 -10.16 -10.06 -4.41
CA SER A 28 -9.51 -10.64 -5.59
C SER A 28 -9.22 -12.13 -5.37
N SER A 29 -9.32 -12.93 -6.44
CA SER A 29 -9.11 -14.39 -6.35
C SER A 29 -7.74 -14.72 -5.78
N PHE A 30 -6.69 -14.05 -6.27
CA PHE A 30 -5.33 -14.22 -5.76
C PHE A 30 -5.24 -13.99 -4.24
N MET A 31 -5.75 -12.87 -3.73
CA MET A 31 -5.71 -12.59 -2.29
C MET A 31 -6.57 -13.58 -1.50
N SER A 32 -7.74 -13.95 -2.01
CA SER A 32 -8.64 -14.92 -1.38
C SER A 32 -8.00 -16.31 -1.29
N ASP A 33 -7.29 -16.74 -2.34
CA ASP A 33 -6.63 -18.05 -2.39
C ASP A 33 -5.35 -18.06 -1.54
N LEU A 34 -4.56 -16.97 -1.58
CA LEU A 34 -3.38 -16.79 -0.73
C LEU A 34 -3.77 -16.80 0.76
N LEU A 35 -4.74 -15.97 1.13
CA LEU A 35 -5.29 -15.94 2.49
C LEU A 35 -6.18 -17.14 2.79
N GLY A 36 -6.54 -17.95 1.81
CA GLY A 36 -7.16 -19.26 2.01
C GLY A 36 -6.14 -20.34 2.40
N GLY A 37 -4.84 -20.11 2.16
CA GLY A 37 -3.80 -21.14 2.23
C GLY A 37 -3.82 -22.09 1.04
N ARG A 38 -4.45 -21.68 -0.08
CA ARG A 38 -4.53 -22.46 -1.32
C ARG A 38 -3.34 -22.22 -2.24
N LEU A 39 -2.59 -21.15 -2.00
CA LEU A 39 -1.34 -20.83 -2.69
C LEU A 39 -0.12 -21.06 -1.78
N GLY A 40 1.00 -21.45 -2.39
CA GLY A 40 2.25 -21.72 -1.68
C GLY A 40 3.08 -20.47 -1.38
N VAL A 41 4.20 -20.67 -0.69
CA VAL A 41 5.15 -19.60 -0.30
C VAL A 41 5.73 -18.87 -1.52
N ASP A 42 5.83 -19.53 -2.67
CA ASP A 42 6.30 -18.90 -3.91
C ASP A 42 5.37 -17.80 -4.42
N ALA A 43 4.05 -17.98 -4.27
CA ALA A 43 3.06 -16.97 -4.62
C ALA A 43 3.14 -15.77 -3.68
N TYR A 44 3.34 -16.03 -2.38
CA TYR A 44 3.57 -15.00 -1.39
C TYR A 44 4.84 -14.20 -1.67
N ALA A 45 5.97 -14.89 -1.90
CA ALA A 45 7.23 -14.25 -2.24
C ALA A 45 7.12 -13.44 -3.53
N ARG A 46 6.45 -13.96 -4.57
CA ARG A 46 6.22 -13.23 -5.82
C ARG A 46 5.38 -11.97 -5.61
N TYR A 47 4.39 -12.00 -4.71
CA TYR A 47 3.65 -10.79 -4.31
C TYR A 47 4.54 -9.80 -3.54
N THR A 48 5.35 -10.27 -2.59
CA THR A 48 6.31 -9.44 -1.85
C THR A 48 7.31 -8.75 -2.78
N GLU A 49 7.76 -9.43 -3.83
CA GLU A 49 8.59 -8.83 -4.89
C GLU A 49 7.86 -7.67 -5.60
N GLN A 50 6.56 -7.81 -5.89
CA GLN A 50 5.79 -6.74 -6.54
C GLN A 50 5.59 -5.54 -5.61
N LEU A 51 5.38 -5.78 -4.32
CA LEU A 51 5.34 -4.71 -3.32
C LEU A 51 6.65 -3.93 -3.31
N TRP A 52 7.81 -4.59 -3.36
CA TRP A 52 9.10 -3.90 -3.38
C TRP A 52 9.20 -2.84 -4.47
N PHE A 53 8.76 -3.10 -5.70
CA PHE A 53 8.75 -2.10 -6.77
C PHE A 53 7.84 -0.89 -6.45
N VAL A 54 6.64 -1.13 -5.91
CA VAL A 54 5.69 -0.05 -5.57
C VAL A 54 6.21 0.81 -4.43
N TYR A 55 6.78 0.21 -3.38
CA TYR A 55 7.35 0.97 -2.26
C TYR A 55 8.64 1.69 -2.63
N ARG A 56 9.46 1.13 -3.51
CA ARG A 56 10.61 1.83 -4.08
C ARG A 56 10.19 3.10 -4.82
N ALA A 57 9.11 3.05 -5.60
CA ALA A 57 8.56 4.22 -6.28
C ALA A 57 8.01 5.26 -5.28
N LEU A 58 7.29 4.83 -4.25
CA LEU A 58 6.77 5.72 -3.21
C LEU A 58 7.90 6.38 -2.40
N GLU A 59 8.82 5.59 -1.88
CA GLU A 59 9.84 6.06 -0.92
C GLU A 59 11.02 6.73 -1.62
N GLY A 60 11.26 6.45 -2.91
CA GLY A 60 12.25 7.14 -3.72
C GLY A 60 11.94 8.64 -3.90
N ALA A 61 10.68 9.04 -3.76
CA ALA A 61 10.23 10.43 -3.85
C ALA A 61 10.30 11.20 -2.51
N SER A 62 10.50 10.51 -1.38
CA SER A 62 10.38 11.09 -0.04
C SER A 62 11.29 12.30 0.19
N GLU A 63 12.54 12.27 -0.28
CA GLU A 63 13.46 13.41 -0.10
C GLU A 63 12.98 14.65 -0.86
N ALA A 64 12.59 14.47 -2.13
CA ALA A 64 12.18 15.57 -3.00
C ALA A 64 10.88 16.24 -2.53
N LEU A 65 9.96 15.44 -1.97
CA LEU A 65 8.65 15.91 -1.52
C LEU A 65 8.62 16.34 -0.05
N ARG A 66 9.71 16.15 0.73
CA ARG A 66 9.69 16.41 2.19
C ARG A 66 9.27 17.84 2.56
N LYS A 67 9.62 18.81 1.72
CA LYS A 67 9.30 20.24 1.93
C LYS A 67 8.07 20.70 1.14
N ASP A 68 7.42 19.81 0.40
CA ASP A 68 6.20 20.13 -0.33
C ASP A 68 5.04 20.34 0.65
N PRO A 69 4.23 21.41 0.52
CA PRO A 69 3.17 21.72 1.48
C PRO A 69 2.01 20.70 1.47
N VAL A 70 1.84 19.92 0.40
CA VAL A 70 0.78 18.92 0.27
C VAL A 70 1.29 17.55 0.70
N ALA A 71 2.42 17.09 0.15
CA ALA A 71 2.95 15.75 0.40
C ALA A 71 3.85 15.65 1.65
N GLY A 72 4.59 16.71 1.97
CA GLY A 72 5.55 16.75 3.07
C GLY A 72 5.03 16.23 4.41
N PRO A 73 3.83 16.63 4.88
CA PRO A 73 3.28 16.15 6.15
C PRO A 73 3.07 14.64 6.25
N PHE A 74 2.92 13.95 5.11
CA PHE A 74 2.69 12.51 5.06
C PHE A 74 3.98 11.69 5.07
N ILE A 75 5.12 12.30 4.77
CA ILE A 75 6.43 11.64 4.70
C ILE A 75 6.96 11.43 6.12
N GLN A 76 6.68 10.25 6.68
CA GLN A 76 7.05 9.85 8.03
C GLN A 76 7.90 8.59 7.99
N ARG A 77 9.09 8.64 8.60
CA ARG A 77 10.10 7.57 8.49
C ARG A 77 9.61 6.24 9.06
N GLU A 78 8.76 6.29 10.08
CA GLU A 78 8.18 5.13 10.75
C GLU A 78 7.28 4.30 9.83
N LEU A 79 6.86 4.86 8.69
CA LEU A 79 6.12 4.16 7.64
C LEU A 79 7.02 3.42 6.67
N GLU A 80 8.27 3.83 6.44
CA GLU A 80 9.15 3.26 5.39
C GLU A 80 9.22 1.73 5.47
N ARG A 81 8.95 1.07 4.36
CA ARG A 81 8.82 -0.38 4.20
C ARG A 81 9.88 -1.00 3.32
N THR A 82 10.53 -0.25 2.41
CA THR A 82 11.54 -0.81 1.51
C THR A 82 12.60 -1.64 2.27
N PRO A 83 13.22 -1.15 3.36
CA PRO A 83 14.23 -1.95 4.07
C PRO A 83 13.68 -3.27 4.64
N GLU A 84 12.42 -3.28 5.09
CA GLU A 84 11.78 -4.48 5.62
C GLU A 84 11.38 -5.45 4.51
N LEU A 85 10.93 -4.96 3.35
CA LEU A 85 10.71 -5.77 2.15
C LEU A 85 12.00 -6.44 1.68
N GLU A 86 13.14 -5.74 1.70
CA GLU A 86 14.42 -6.32 1.30
C GLU A 86 14.90 -7.43 2.25
N ARG A 87 14.63 -7.29 3.55
CA ARG A 87 14.88 -8.35 4.55
C ARG A 87 13.98 -9.56 4.34
N ASP A 88 12.69 -9.31 4.12
CA ASP A 88 11.72 -10.38 3.84
C ASP A 88 12.08 -11.13 2.56
N LEU A 89 12.47 -10.43 1.49
CA LEU A 89 12.88 -11.05 0.24
C LEU A 89 14.18 -11.84 0.37
N ALA A 90 15.15 -11.36 1.15
CA ALA A 90 16.36 -12.12 1.44
C ALA A 90 16.05 -13.43 2.19
N HIS A 91 15.04 -13.43 3.07
CA HIS A 91 14.56 -14.64 3.74
C HIS A 91 13.80 -15.57 2.80
N LEU A 92 12.90 -15.03 1.97
CA LEU A 92 12.01 -15.80 1.11
C LEU A 92 12.71 -16.40 -0.12
N ARG A 93 13.73 -15.72 -0.65
CA ARG A 93 14.41 -16.07 -1.92
C ARG A 93 15.92 -16.29 -1.77
N GLY A 94 16.49 -16.00 -0.60
CA GLY A 94 17.94 -16.08 -0.35
C GLY A 94 18.68 -14.77 -0.62
N ALA A 95 20.00 -14.77 -0.40
CA ALA A 95 20.84 -13.57 -0.50
C ALA A 95 20.80 -12.92 -1.91
N ASP A 96 20.65 -13.74 -2.94
CA ASP A 96 20.62 -13.31 -4.35
C ASP A 96 19.21 -13.00 -4.87
N TRP A 97 18.25 -12.69 -3.99
CA TRP A 97 16.83 -12.46 -4.34
C TRP A 97 16.60 -11.42 -5.44
N ARG A 98 17.56 -10.51 -5.66
CA ARG A 98 17.51 -9.51 -6.74
C ARG A 98 17.77 -10.11 -8.13
N THR A 99 18.39 -11.29 -8.19
CA THR A 99 18.71 -11.97 -9.46
C THR A 99 17.43 -12.44 -10.14
N GLY A 100 17.15 -11.90 -11.33
CA GLY A 100 15.93 -12.22 -12.08
C GLY A 100 14.66 -11.55 -11.52
N LEU A 101 14.80 -10.58 -10.61
CA LEU A 101 13.69 -9.82 -10.08
C LEU A 101 13.11 -8.90 -11.16
N GLU A 102 11.92 -9.22 -11.64
CA GLU A 102 11.23 -8.44 -12.67
C GLU A 102 9.83 -8.00 -12.19
N PRO A 103 9.44 -6.74 -12.44
CA PRO A 103 8.08 -6.30 -12.17
C PRO A 103 7.13 -6.94 -13.18
N LEU A 104 5.93 -7.29 -12.73
CA LEU A 104 4.84 -7.58 -13.65
C LEU A 104 4.46 -6.31 -14.44
N PRO A 105 3.88 -6.43 -15.65
CA PRO A 105 3.42 -5.27 -16.41
C PRO A 105 2.52 -4.32 -15.60
N ALA A 106 1.57 -4.84 -14.82
CA ALA A 106 0.72 -4.03 -13.94
C ALA A 106 1.53 -3.37 -12.82
N THR A 107 2.52 -4.05 -12.25
CA THR A 107 3.41 -3.50 -11.21
C THR A 107 4.26 -2.36 -11.77
N ALA A 108 4.83 -2.52 -12.97
CA ALA A 108 5.61 -1.49 -13.63
C ALA A 108 4.75 -0.25 -13.95
N ALA A 109 3.53 -0.47 -14.45
CA ALA A 109 2.57 0.62 -14.69
C ALA A 109 2.20 1.36 -13.39
N TYR A 110 2.01 0.63 -12.29
CA TYR A 110 1.71 1.22 -10.99
C TYR A 110 2.90 2.06 -10.49
N ALA A 111 4.11 1.49 -10.44
CA ALA A 111 5.31 2.20 -10.03
C ALA A 111 5.54 3.47 -10.87
N ALA A 112 5.40 3.37 -12.20
CA ALA A 112 5.53 4.51 -13.10
C ALA A 112 4.50 5.63 -12.80
N ARG A 113 3.26 5.27 -12.48
CA ARG A 113 2.23 6.24 -12.11
C ARG A 113 2.53 6.92 -10.77
N VAL A 114 3.01 6.17 -9.78
CA VAL A 114 3.45 6.72 -8.49
C VAL A 114 4.55 7.76 -8.71
N GLU A 115 5.57 7.41 -9.50
CA GLU A 115 6.68 8.31 -9.80
C GLU A 115 6.25 9.53 -10.62
N GLU A 116 5.31 9.37 -11.54
CA GLU A 116 4.71 10.48 -12.29
C GLU A 116 4.04 11.47 -11.34
N CYS A 117 3.15 10.98 -10.47
CA CYS A 117 2.49 11.81 -9.46
C CYS A 117 3.50 12.48 -8.54
N ALA A 118 4.53 11.77 -8.08
CA ALA A 118 5.57 12.35 -7.25
C ALA A 118 6.29 13.54 -7.90
N ARG A 119 6.48 13.50 -9.23
CA ARG A 119 7.17 14.58 -9.97
C ARG A 119 6.27 15.75 -10.33
N THR A 120 5.01 15.49 -10.65
CA THR A 120 4.14 16.49 -11.31
C THR A 120 2.90 16.86 -10.51
N TRP A 121 2.54 16.05 -9.52
CA TRP A 121 1.28 16.17 -8.81
C TRP A 121 1.31 15.60 -7.38
N PRO A 122 1.78 16.39 -6.39
CA PRO A 122 1.89 15.95 -4.99
C PRO A 122 0.59 15.43 -4.37
N GLY A 123 -0.57 16.00 -4.72
CA GLY A 123 -1.88 15.48 -4.31
C GLY A 123 -2.12 14.04 -4.77
N GLY A 124 -1.76 13.73 -6.02
CA GLY A 124 -1.80 12.37 -6.55
C GLY A 124 -0.82 11.42 -5.84
N PHE A 125 0.34 11.92 -5.41
CA PHE A 125 1.25 11.13 -4.58
C PHE A 125 0.63 10.78 -3.22
N VAL A 126 -0.03 11.75 -2.56
CA VAL A 126 -0.75 11.51 -1.30
C VAL A 126 -1.84 10.45 -1.45
N ALA A 127 -2.50 10.37 -2.61
CA ALA A 127 -3.50 9.34 -2.90
C ALA A 127 -2.90 7.91 -2.85
N HIS A 128 -1.75 7.70 -3.49
CA HIS A 128 -1.04 6.41 -3.48
C HIS A 128 -0.48 6.08 -2.10
N HIS A 129 0.12 7.08 -1.43
CA HIS A 129 0.63 6.97 -0.07
C HIS A 129 -0.46 6.55 0.92
N TYR A 130 -1.62 7.22 0.88
CA TYR A 130 -2.79 6.86 1.68
C TYR A 130 -3.22 5.42 1.41
N THR A 131 -3.41 5.07 0.14
CA THR A 131 -3.95 3.76 -0.26
C THR A 131 -3.07 2.61 0.24
N ARG A 132 -1.75 2.75 0.13
CA ARG A 132 -0.80 1.74 0.57
C ARG A 132 -0.68 1.68 2.11
N TYR A 133 -0.22 2.76 2.75
CA TYR A 133 0.15 2.70 4.17
C TYR A 133 -1.05 2.51 5.11
N LEU A 134 -2.21 3.10 4.82
CA LEU A 134 -3.41 2.90 5.66
C LEU A 134 -4.00 1.51 5.47
N GLY A 135 -3.84 0.94 4.26
CA GLY A 135 -4.12 -0.46 3.97
C GLY A 135 -3.25 -1.39 4.81
N ASP A 136 -1.94 -1.21 4.80
CA ASP A 136 -1.01 -2.07 5.55
C ASP A 136 -1.24 -2.00 7.07
N LEU A 137 -1.50 -0.80 7.60
CA LEU A 137 -1.82 -0.58 9.02
C LEU A 137 -3.21 -1.08 9.43
N SER A 138 -4.03 -1.54 8.48
CA SER A 138 -5.38 -2.05 8.73
C SER A 138 -5.49 -3.54 8.43
N GLY A 139 -5.27 -3.94 7.18
CA GLY A 139 -5.38 -5.34 6.72
C GLY A 139 -4.07 -6.13 6.81
N GLY A 140 -2.91 -5.47 6.87
CA GLY A 140 -1.61 -6.13 6.85
C GLY A 140 -1.38 -7.12 8.01
N GLN A 141 -2.04 -6.90 9.16
CA GLN A 141 -1.96 -7.82 10.30
C GLN A 141 -2.59 -9.18 9.99
N ILE A 142 -3.67 -9.21 9.20
CA ILE A 142 -4.32 -10.45 8.77
C ILE A 142 -3.39 -11.24 7.84
N ILE A 143 -2.74 -10.54 6.90
CA ILE A 143 -1.78 -11.16 5.97
C ILE A 143 -0.60 -11.73 6.74
N ARG A 144 -0.02 -10.96 7.68
CA ARG A 144 1.05 -11.42 8.57
C ARG A 144 0.66 -12.68 9.32
N ASP A 145 -0.43 -12.63 10.08
CA ASP A 145 -0.84 -13.75 10.95
C ASP A 145 -1.09 -15.03 10.13
N LYS A 146 -1.60 -14.87 8.91
CA LYS A 146 -1.81 -15.98 7.98
C LYS A 146 -0.51 -16.53 7.40
N ALA A 147 0.45 -15.67 7.07
CA ALA A 147 1.76 -16.08 6.58
C ALA A 147 2.57 -16.81 7.67
N GLU A 148 2.61 -16.26 8.88
CA GLU A 148 3.22 -16.89 10.07
C GLU A 148 2.64 -18.28 10.32
N LYS A 149 1.31 -18.41 10.28
CA LYS A 149 0.63 -19.69 10.51
C LYS A 149 0.83 -20.70 9.37
N THR A 150 0.74 -20.25 8.11
CA THR A 150 0.74 -21.15 6.94
C THR A 150 2.14 -21.69 6.64
N TRP A 151 3.18 -20.86 6.78
CA TRP A 151 4.56 -21.21 6.41
C TRP A 151 5.51 -21.31 7.60
N GLY A 152 5.02 -21.14 8.83
CA GLY A 152 5.80 -21.32 10.05
C GLY A 152 6.85 -20.22 10.30
N PHE A 153 6.66 -19.03 9.72
CA PHE A 153 7.57 -17.91 9.96
C PHE A 153 7.58 -17.50 11.42
N ALA A 154 8.75 -17.02 11.88
CA ALA A 154 8.87 -16.48 13.23
C ALA A 154 7.93 -15.28 13.39
N ARG A 155 7.27 -15.20 14.55
CA ARG A 155 6.32 -14.13 14.86
C ARG A 155 7.00 -12.76 14.73
N LYS A 156 6.44 -11.89 13.87
CA LYS A 156 6.98 -10.56 13.53
C LYS A 156 8.44 -10.60 13.03
N GLY A 157 8.89 -11.74 12.52
CA GLY A 157 10.25 -11.96 12.04
C GLY A 157 10.39 -11.80 10.54
N ASP A 158 11.54 -12.25 10.04
CA ASP A 158 11.86 -12.28 8.61
C ASP A 158 10.81 -13.08 7.83
N GLY A 159 10.48 -12.58 6.63
CA GLY A 159 9.42 -13.10 5.79
C GLY A 159 8.10 -12.36 5.98
N VAL A 160 7.91 -11.60 7.06
CA VAL A 160 6.69 -10.81 7.32
C VAL A 160 6.94 -9.41 7.91
N ARG A 161 8.19 -8.94 7.97
CA ARG A 161 8.57 -7.65 8.56
C ARG A 161 7.90 -6.46 7.89
N PHE A 162 7.58 -6.58 6.60
CA PHE A 162 6.79 -5.58 5.88
C PHE A 162 5.54 -5.14 6.66
N TYR A 163 4.86 -6.09 7.31
CA TYR A 163 3.65 -5.84 8.09
C TYR A 163 3.90 -5.44 9.55
N VAL A 164 5.16 -5.23 9.94
CA VAL A 164 5.58 -4.90 11.32
C VAL A 164 6.13 -3.48 11.36
N PHE A 165 5.33 -2.55 11.89
CA PHE A 165 5.69 -1.14 12.05
C PHE A 165 6.26 -0.89 13.44
N GLU A 166 7.53 -1.23 13.68
CA GLU A 166 8.17 -1.09 15.00
C GLU A 166 8.23 0.37 15.49
N GLY A 167 8.35 1.33 14.57
CA GLY A 167 8.29 2.77 14.87
C GLY A 167 6.90 3.28 15.27
N ILE A 168 5.84 2.47 15.11
CA ILE A 168 4.46 2.87 15.37
C ILE A 168 3.91 2.05 16.55
N ALA A 169 4.07 2.60 17.76
CA ALA A 169 3.61 1.95 18.99
C ALA A 169 2.08 1.77 19.06
N ASN A 170 1.31 2.71 18.50
CA ASN A 170 -0.14 2.68 18.48
C ASN A 170 -0.69 2.91 17.07
N PRO A 171 -0.92 1.83 16.28
CA PRO A 171 -1.44 1.94 14.92
C PRO A 171 -2.79 2.66 14.84
N ALA A 172 -3.67 2.49 15.84
CA ALA A 172 -4.97 3.17 15.84
C ALA A 172 -4.81 4.68 16.00
N ALA A 173 -3.91 5.14 16.88
CA ALA A 173 -3.60 6.55 17.05
C ALA A 173 -2.94 7.13 15.80
N PHE A 174 -1.95 6.43 15.23
CA PHE A 174 -1.27 6.86 14.02
C PHE A 174 -2.25 7.05 12.85
N LYS A 175 -3.16 6.09 12.63
CA LYS A 175 -4.20 6.20 11.61
C LYS A 175 -5.18 7.35 11.85
N ARG A 176 -5.40 7.79 13.10
CA ARG A 176 -6.20 8.99 13.36
C ARG A 176 -5.43 10.24 12.96
N SER A 177 -4.18 10.38 13.40
CA SER A 177 -3.32 11.51 13.02
C SER A 177 -3.11 11.62 11.51
N TYR A 178 -2.95 10.49 10.81
CA TYR A 178 -2.89 10.50 9.35
C TYR A 178 -4.17 11.05 8.70
N ARG A 179 -5.35 10.71 9.24
CA ARG A 179 -6.63 11.23 8.74
C ARG A 179 -6.78 12.72 9.03
N GLU A 180 -6.30 13.19 10.18
CA GLU A 180 -6.25 14.62 10.51
C GLU A 180 -5.38 15.40 9.50
N LEU A 181 -4.26 14.81 9.04
CA LEU A 181 -3.46 15.40 7.96
C LEU A 181 -4.22 15.49 6.63
N LEU A 182 -4.98 14.44 6.28
CA LEU A 182 -5.86 14.49 5.09
C LEU A 182 -6.92 15.59 5.25
N ASP A 183 -7.55 15.70 6.42
CA ASP A 183 -8.59 16.71 6.65
C ASP A 183 -8.06 18.16 6.56
N GLN A 184 -6.75 18.35 6.77
CA GLN A 184 -6.04 19.64 6.68
C GLN A 184 -5.22 19.81 5.40
N VAL A 185 -5.32 18.89 4.43
CA VAL A 185 -4.52 18.94 3.21
C VAL A 185 -4.72 20.26 2.47
N ALA A 186 -3.62 20.85 2.00
CA ALA A 186 -3.64 22.11 1.26
C ALA A 186 -4.17 21.92 -0.18
N ALA A 187 -5.47 21.68 -0.30
CA ALA A 187 -6.19 21.44 -1.55
C ALA A 187 -7.57 22.08 -1.53
N ASP A 188 -7.98 22.68 -2.66
CA ASP A 188 -9.36 23.11 -2.87
C ASP A 188 -10.28 21.91 -3.19
N ASP A 189 -11.57 22.15 -3.35
CA ASP A 189 -12.55 21.08 -3.55
C ASP A 189 -12.36 20.34 -4.89
N LEU A 190 -11.88 21.02 -5.93
CA LEU A 190 -11.59 20.40 -7.22
C LEU A 190 -10.37 19.47 -7.10
N GLU A 191 -9.32 19.93 -6.42
CA GLU A 191 -8.12 19.16 -6.17
C GLU A 191 -8.40 17.95 -5.27
N LYS A 192 -9.23 18.11 -4.23
CA LYS A 192 -9.72 17.00 -3.39
C LYS A 192 -10.45 15.95 -4.21
N GLN A 193 -11.29 16.36 -5.17
CA GLN A 193 -11.97 15.43 -6.06
C GLN A 193 -10.97 14.65 -6.93
N ARG A 194 -9.95 15.32 -7.48
CA ARG A 194 -8.88 14.65 -8.25
C ARG A 194 -8.11 13.64 -7.40
N ILE A 195 -7.78 13.98 -6.15
CA ILE A 195 -7.11 13.07 -5.20
C ILE A 195 -8.00 11.85 -4.92
N ILE A 196 -9.31 12.04 -4.71
CA ILE A 196 -10.26 10.93 -4.52
C ILE A 196 -10.23 9.98 -5.73
N ASP A 197 -10.25 10.51 -6.94
CA ASP A 197 -10.24 9.68 -8.14
C ASP A 197 -8.91 8.97 -8.34
N GLU A 198 -7.79 9.58 -7.94
CA GLU A 198 -6.49 8.90 -7.93
C GLU A 198 -6.41 7.81 -6.85
N CYS A 199 -7.07 7.97 -5.68
CA CYS A 199 -7.18 6.89 -4.69
C CYS A 199 -7.91 5.68 -5.28
N LYS A 200 -9.00 5.88 -6.03
CA LYS A 200 -9.70 4.79 -6.73
C LYS A 200 -8.76 4.10 -7.72
N ARG A 201 -8.02 4.88 -8.52
CA ARG A 201 -7.03 4.34 -9.46
C ARG A 201 -5.92 3.56 -8.76
N ALA A 202 -5.46 4.01 -7.59
CA ALA A 202 -4.48 3.28 -6.79
C ALA A 202 -5.00 1.89 -6.38
N PHE A 203 -6.28 1.76 -6.01
CA PHE A 203 -6.89 0.44 -5.79
C PHE A 203 -7.02 -0.38 -7.09
N ASP A 204 -7.37 0.25 -8.21
CA ASP A 204 -7.44 -0.42 -9.52
C ASP A 204 -6.07 -1.01 -9.92
N PHE A 205 -4.98 -0.28 -9.66
CA PHE A 205 -3.61 -0.77 -9.86
C PHE A 205 -3.30 -1.98 -8.97
N ASN A 206 -3.66 -1.94 -7.68
CA ASN A 206 -3.51 -3.10 -6.81
C ASN A 206 -4.29 -4.32 -7.35
N GLY A 207 -5.54 -4.10 -7.79
CA GLY A 207 -6.36 -5.14 -8.42
C GLY A 207 -5.73 -5.71 -9.68
N ALA A 208 -5.10 -4.88 -10.52
CA ALA A 208 -4.38 -5.32 -11.71
C ALA A 208 -3.16 -6.20 -11.37
N VAL A 209 -2.37 -5.80 -10.36
CA VAL A 209 -1.25 -6.62 -9.86
C VAL A 209 -1.76 -7.97 -9.35
N PHE A 210 -2.86 -7.99 -8.58
CA PHE A 210 -3.45 -9.24 -8.09
C PHE A 210 -3.98 -10.14 -9.21
N ARG A 211 -4.57 -9.58 -10.27
CA ARG A 211 -5.01 -10.36 -11.44
C ARG A 211 -3.84 -11.00 -12.17
N GLU A 212 -2.74 -10.27 -12.39
CA GLU A 212 -1.56 -10.83 -13.05
C GLU A 212 -0.85 -11.88 -12.19
N LEU A 213 -0.79 -11.68 -10.86
CA LEU A 213 -0.32 -12.70 -9.93
C LEU A 213 -1.21 -13.96 -9.97
N GLY A 214 -2.54 -13.79 -9.98
CA GLY A 214 -3.48 -14.91 -10.11
C GLY A 214 -3.29 -15.71 -11.41
N ALA A 215 -2.93 -15.05 -12.51
CA ALA A 215 -2.62 -15.72 -13.77
C ALA A 215 -1.30 -16.52 -13.72
N GLN A 216 -0.32 -16.11 -12.89
CA GLN A 216 0.92 -16.86 -12.67
C GLN A 216 0.76 -18.05 -11.73
N PHE A 217 -0.20 -17.98 -10.80
CA PHE A 217 -0.47 -19.03 -9.82
C PHE A 217 -1.90 -19.56 -9.94
N PRO A 218 -2.28 -20.18 -11.07
CA PRO A 218 -3.59 -20.78 -11.21
C PRO A 218 -3.72 -21.98 -10.27
N LEU A 219 -4.89 -22.12 -9.64
CA LEU A 219 -5.23 -23.33 -8.92
C LEU A 219 -5.40 -24.46 -9.93
N SER A 220 -4.68 -25.56 -9.75
CA SER A 220 -4.92 -26.77 -10.52
C SER A 220 -6.33 -27.28 -10.23
N ALA A 221 -7.08 -27.63 -11.27
CA ALA A 221 -8.43 -28.21 -11.17
C ALA A 221 -8.40 -29.60 -10.54
#